data_AF-A0A537QZT0-F1
#
_entry.id   AF-A0A537QZT0-F1
#
_cell.length_a   1.000
_cell.length_b   1.000
_cell.length_c   1.000
_cell.angle_alpha   90.00
_cell.angle_beta   90.00
_cell.angle_gamma   90.00
#
_symmetry.space_group_name_H-M   'P 1'
#
loop_
_entity.id
_entity.type
_entity.pdbx_description
1 polymer ?
#
loop_
_entity_poly.entity_id
_entity_poly.type
_entity_poly.pdbx_seq_one_letter_code
_entity_poly.pdbx_strand_id
1 'polypeptide(L)'
;MIILGLTGSIGMGKSTAAAMLRRLGVPLFDADAIVHRLLGRGGAAVGAVEAAFPGVRNEAGAIDRQRLGPRVFGHPDALRRLEG
;
A
#
# COMPACT_ATOMS: atom_id res chain seq x y z
N MET A 1 -24.14 6.11 6.57
CA MET A 1 -22.74 6.60 6.55
C MET A 1 -22.32 6.74 5.11
N ILE A 2 -21.77 7.89 4.71
CA ILE A 2 -21.33 8.13 3.32
C ILE A 2 -19.82 7.89 3.25
N ILE A 3 -19.36 7.12 2.26
CA ILE A 3 -17.92 6.91 1.99
C ILE A 3 -17.53 7.78 0.80
N LEU A 4 -16.55 8.66 1.00
CA LEU A 4 -16.03 9.56 -0.03
C LEU A 4 -14.60 9.16 -0.37
N GLY A 5 -14.34 8.85 -1.64
CA GLY A 5 -13.01 8.54 -2.15
C GLY A 5 -12.28 9.81 -2.61
N LEU A 6 -11.16 10.15 -1.95
CA LEU A 6 -10.28 11.23 -2.39
C LEU A 6 -9.19 10.67 -3.31
N THR A 7 -9.28 10.95 -4.61
CA THR A 7 -8.36 10.44 -5.63
C THR A 7 -7.68 11.59 -6.39
N GLY A 8 -6.73 11.27 -7.27
CA GLY A 8 -5.93 12.23 -8.02
C GLY A 8 -4.50 11.74 -8.26
N SER A 9 -3.80 12.32 -9.22
CA SER A 9 -2.41 11.95 -9.56
C SER A 9 -1.39 12.45 -8.53
N ILE A 10 -0.13 12.03 -8.69
CA ILE A 10 1.00 12.52 -7.88
C ILE A 10 1.09 14.06 -8.01
N GLY A 11 1.30 14.76 -6.90
CA GLY A 11 1.42 16.23 -6.89
C GLY A 11 0.12 17.02 -6.96
N MET A 12 -1.04 16.38 -7.09
CA MET A 12 -2.36 17.06 -7.23
C MET A 12 -2.94 17.60 -5.91
N GLY A 13 -2.16 17.70 -4.83
CA GLY A 13 -2.63 18.26 -3.56
C GLY A 13 -3.58 17.37 -2.73
N LYS A 14 -3.70 16.07 -3.03
CA LYS A 14 -4.54 15.13 -2.24
C LYS A 14 -4.22 15.17 -0.75
N SER A 15 -2.94 15.17 -0.38
CA SER A 15 -2.53 15.23 1.04
C SER A 15 -2.97 16.54 1.70
N THR A 16 -2.99 17.64 0.96
CA THR A 16 -3.51 18.94 1.43
C THR A 16 -5.02 18.87 1.65
N ALA A 17 -5.77 18.36 0.68
CA ALA A 17 -7.22 18.18 0.81
C ALA A 17 -7.58 17.23 1.96
N ALA A 18 -6.86 16.12 2.11
CA ALA A 18 -7.02 15.19 3.23
C ALA A 18 -6.75 15.85 4.59
N ALA A 19 -5.72 16.70 4.67
CA ALA A 19 -5.42 17.46 5.89
C ALA A 19 -6.51 18.48 6.24
N MET A 20 -7.11 19.12 5.23
CA MET A 20 -8.27 20.01 5.43
C MET A 20 -9.48 19.24 5.98
N LEU A 21 -9.80 18.09 5.40
CA LEU A 21 -10.89 17.22 5.88
C LEU A 21 -10.67 16.79 7.34
N ARG A 22 -9.44 16.38 7.69
CA ARG A 22 -9.08 16.06 9.08
C ARG A 22 -9.28 17.25 10.04
N ARG A 23 -8.90 18.46 9.63
CA ARG A 23 -9.11 19.69 10.44
C ARG A 23 -10.59 20.00 10.67
N LEU A 24 -11.47 19.59 9.75
CA LEU A 24 -12.91 19.71 9.89
C LEU A 24 -13.54 18.58 10.73
N GLY A 25 -12.72 17.70 11.33
CA GLY A 25 -13.19 16.58 12.14
C GLY A 25 -13.69 15.38 11.33
N VAL A 26 -13.44 15.34 10.02
CA VAL A 26 -13.82 14.20 9.18
C VAL A 26 -12.82 13.06 9.41
N PRO A 27 -13.27 11.87 9.84
CA PRO A 27 -12.40 10.69 9.94
C PRO A 27 -11.82 10.34 8.57
N LEU A 28 -10.51 10.14 8.52
CA LEU A 28 -9.80 9.87 7.26
C LEU A 28 -9.11 8.51 7.30
N PHE A 29 -9.41 7.68 6.31
CA PHE A 29 -8.68 6.45 6.02
C PHE A 29 -7.65 6.73 4.93
N ASP A 30 -6.38 6.46 5.23
CA ASP A 30 -5.25 6.67 4.30
C ASP A 30 -4.79 5.31 3.77
N ALA A 31 -5.15 5.00 2.51
CA ALA A 31 -4.84 3.72 1.90
C ALA A 31 -3.33 3.48 1.76
N ASP A 32 -2.55 4.51 1.42
CA ASP A 32 -1.10 4.40 1.23
C ASP A 32 -0.40 4.05 2.55
N ALA A 33 -0.82 4.70 3.64
CA ALA A 33 -0.31 4.42 4.98
C ALA A 33 -0.66 3.00 5.45
N ILE A 34 -1.86 2.51 5.11
CA ILE A 34 -2.30 1.15 5.46
C ILE A 34 -1.50 0.11 4.67
N VAL A 35 -1.33 0.29 3.36
CA VAL A 35 -0.49 -0.60 2.54
C VAL A 35 0.94 -0.64 3.06
N HIS A 36 1.51 0.52 3.42
CA HIS A 36 2.84 0.57 4.03
C HIS A 36 2.91 -0.25 5.33
N ARG A 37 1.89 -0.18 6.19
CA ARG A 37 1.82 -0.96 7.43
C ARG A 37 1.64 -2.46 7.18
N LEU A 38 0.79 -2.84 6.22
CA LEU A 38 0.54 -4.23 5.88
C LEU A 38 1.79 -4.95 5.34
N LEU A 39 2.63 -4.22 4.61
CA LEU A 39 3.89 -4.71 4.06
C LEU A 39 5.11 -4.48 4.99
N GLY A 40 4.93 -3.72 6.06
CA GLY A 40 5.97 -3.43 7.06
C GLY A 40 6.25 -4.60 8.00
N ARG A 41 7.23 -4.47 8.88
CA ARG A 41 7.62 -5.52 9.85
C ARG A 41 6.42 -5.99 10.67
N GLY A 42 6.14 -7.30 10.64
CA GLY A 42 5.00 -7.90 11.35
C GLY A 42 3.63 -7.56 10.74
N GLY A 43 3.60 -6.92 9.56
CA GLY A 43 2.38 -6.62 8.84
C GLY A 43 1.69 -7.88 8.34
N ALA A 44 0.35 -7.84 8.31
CA ALA A 44 -0.46 -9.01 7.97
C ALA A 44 -0.22 -9.54 6.54
N ALA A 45 0.21 -8.69 5.60
CA ALA A 45 0.46 -9.11 4.22
C ALA A 45 1.84 -9.72 4.02
N VAL A 46 2.81 -9.52 4.93
CA VAL A 46 4.20 -9.97 4.73
C VAL A 46 4.29 -11.49 4.55
N GLY A 47 3.48 -12.26 5.30
CA GLY A 47 3.43 -13.72 5.18
C GLY A 47 2.98 -14.19 3.79
N ALA A 48 1.80 -13.72 3.38
CA ALA A 48 1.22 -14.06 2.09
C ALA A 48 2.09 -13.59 0.90
N VAL A 49 2.62 -12.37 0.96
CA VAL A 49 3.48 -11.82 -0.11
C VAL A 49 4.78 -12.59 -0.22
N GLU A 50 5.42 -12.97 0.90
CA GLU A 50 6.64 -13.78 0.86
C GLU A 50 6.37 -15.19 0.33
N ALA A 51 5.25 -15.82 0.70
CA ALA A 51 4.87 -17.11 0.14
C ALA A 51 4.58 -17.03 -1.37
N ALA A 52 3.98 -15.93 -1.82
CA ALA A 52 3.73 -15.70 -3.24
C ALA A 52 5.01 -15.35 -4.03
N PHE A 53 5.91 -14.58 -3.43
CA PHE A 53 7.12 -14.08 -4.08
C PHE A 53 8.33 -14.33 -3.19
N PRO A 54 8.88 -15.55 -3.15
CA PRO A 54 9.96 -15.90 -2.21
C PRO A 54 11.22 -15.04 -2.37
N GLY A 55 11.76 -14.54 -1.26
CA GLY A 55 12.98 -13.73 -1.19
C GLY A 55 12.76 -12.22 -1.30
N VAL A 56 11.51 -11.73 -1.25
CA VAL A 56 11.20 -10.29 -1.27
C VAL A 56 11.17 -9.68 0.12
N ARG A 57 11.06 -10.47 1.19
CA ARG A 57 11.21 -10.02 2.57
C ARG A 57 12.67 -9.66 2.86
N ASN A 58 12.89 -8.52 3.51
CA ASN A 58 14.20 -8.10 3.98
C ASN A 58 14.51 -8.64 5.39
N GLU A 59 15.74 -8.42 5.85
CA GLU A 59 16.21 -8.85 7.17
C GLU A 59 15.43 -8.23 8.34
N ALA A 60 14.85 -7.05 8.13
CA ALA A 60 13.99 -6.38 9.11
C ALA A 60 12.58 -7.00 9.18
N GLY A 61 12.25 -7.99 8.34
CA GLY A 61 10.96 -8.67 8.30
C GLY A 61 9.86 -7.91 7.59
N ALA A 62 10.20 -6.90 6.78
CA ALA A 62 9.29 -6.15 5.92
C ALA A 62 9.47 -6.57 4.44
N ILE A 63 8.48 -6.29 3.60
CA ILE A 63 8.58 -6.51 2.15
C ILE A 63 9.42 -5.40 1.51
N ASP A 64 10.47 -5.80 0.81
CA ASP A 64 11.32 -4.92 0.04
C ASP A 64 10.70 -4.64 -1.34
N ARG A 65 10.24 -3.41 -1.53
CA ARG A 65 9.62 -2.96 -2.79
C ARG A 65 10.59 -3.01 -3.97
N GLN A 66 11.90 -2.86 -3.74
CA GLN A 66 12.91 -2.97 -4.80
C GLN A 66 13.08 -4.42 -5.27
N ARG A 67 12.83 -5.40 -4.39
CA ARG A 67 12.85 -6.83 -4.74
C ARG A 67 11.53 -7.30 -5.34
N LEU A 68 10.41 -6.78 -4.83
CA LEU A 68 9.07 -7.16 -5.29
C LEU A 68 8.72 -6.51 -6.64
N GLY A 69 9.02 -5.22 -6.80
CA GLY A 69 8.63 -4.43 -7.97
C GLY A 69 8.96 -5.09 -9.31
N PRO A 70 10.21 -5.51 -9.56
CA PRO A 70 10.59 -6.17 -10.82
C PRO A 70 9.85 -7.49 -11.11
N ARG A 71 9.25 -8.12 -10.10
CA ARG A 71 8.51 -9.39 -10.26
C ARG A 71 7.04 -9.19 -10.60
N VAL A 72 6.49 -8.01 -10.34
CA VAL A 72 5.05 -7.72 -10.48
C VAL A 72 4.76 -6.65 -11.51
N PHE A 73 5.61 -5.61 -11.61
CA PHE A 73 5.44 -4.58 -12.62
C PHE A 73 5.80 -5.12 -14.01
N GLY A 74 4.89 -4.96 -14.96
CA GLY A 74 5.02 -5.52 -16.31
C GLY A 74 4.59 -6.98 -16.44
N HIS A 75 4.15 -7.62 -15.35
CA HIS A 75 3.67 -9.01 -15.33
C HIS A 75 2.23 -9.06 -14.81
N PRO A 76 1.21 -8.94 -15.69
CA PRO A 76 -0.20 -8.85 -15.28
C PRO A 76 -0.67 -10.00 -14.38
N ASP A 77 -0.19 -11.22 -14.61
CA ASP A 77 -0.53 -12.39 -13.79
C ASP A 77 0.08 -12.33 -12.39
N ALA A 78 1.31 -11.83 -12.30
CA ALA A 78 1.98 -11.62 -11.02
C ALA A 78 1.33 -10.46 -10.25
N LEU A 79 0.92 -9.39 -10.94
CA LEU A 79 0.20 -8.28 -10.31
C LEU A 79 -1.14 -8.75 -9.76
N ARG A 80 -1.93 -9.51 -10.53
CA ARG A 80 -3.19 -10.11 -10.05
C ARG A 80 -2.98 -10.98 -8.82
N ARG A 81 -1.93 -11.81 -8.82
CA ARG A 81 -1.57 -12.64 -7.67
C ARG A 81 -1.16 -11.82 -6.43
N LEU A 82 -0.58 -10.64 -6.62
CA LEU A 82 -0.23 -9.73 -5.53
C LEU A 82 -1.47 -9.02 -4.97
N GLU A 83 -2.40 -8.61 -5.84
CA GLU A 83 -3.62 -7.89 -5.48
C GLU A 83 -4.68 -8.80 -4.83
N GLY A 84 -4.67 -10.10 -5.15
CA GLY A 84 -5.58 -11.11 -4.59
C GLY A 84 -6.85 -11.27 -5.39
#